data_AF-A0A8J6ZSV7-F1
#
_entry.id   AF-A0A8J6ZSV7-F1
#
_cell.length_a   1.000
_cell.length_b   1.000
_cell.length_c   1.000
_cell.angle_alpha   90.00
_cell.angle_beta   90.00
_cell.angle_gamma   90.00
#
_symmetry.space_group_name_H-M   'P 1'
#
loop_
_entity.id
_entity.type
_entity.pdbx_description
1 polymer ?
#
loop_
_entity_poly.entity_id
_entity_poly.type
_entity_poly.pdbx_seq_one_letter_code
_entity_poly.pdbx_strand_id
1 'polypeptide(L)'
;MLNTLSPLAEDSGSQSSLSPHYFQTQQRIRSLIDKYLAVEKLHDRLQDLPIQFANPQPRPWKLIDWQTINRNQIIGIEPEVFLSILIGAMDTEAPIRGYTQTSRQYLEKLHPHMARFVGGTVGEDNNLLELGLWEKEERQHTPALIKVYTQLTGEKITPKHRTVRGYLPTDDPYEDLYRHGLHRIATEYGATCLYLWLMAHTTGALQDVLEELAQDEINHMTKFWGFGVWAFPDTGLIRIGRTLIKTRSQNYQRNNLIRTLRRMMATLNWNAWSLTNKTTLLFTFTHTMHHLWTWNNTLTPKYLQTLFETPQ
;
A
#
# COMPACT_ATOMS: atom_id res chain seq x y z
N MET A 1 -2.44 13.94 70.66
CA MET A 1 -0.98 13.74 70.57
C MET A 1 -0.79 12.31 70.06
N LEU A 2 -0.14 11.98 68.96
CA LEU A 2 0.76 12.68 68.06
C LEU A 2 0.46 12.27 66.61
N ASN A 3 0.63 13.24 65.72
CA ASN A 3 0.87 13.08 64.29
C ASN A 3 2.09 12.19 64.04
N THR A 4 2.02 11.32 63.02
CA THR A 4 3.19 11.01 62.19
C THR A 4 2.78 11.01 60.73
N LEU A 5 3.35 11.99 60.02
CA LEU A 5 3.29 12.24 58.59
C LEU A 5 4.25 11.31 57.84
N SER A 6 3.75 10.72 56.74
CA SER A 6 4.38 10.55 55.41
C SER A 6 5.73 9.79 55.28
N PRO A 7 6.04 9.18 54.11
CA PRO A 7 6.01 9.86 52.81
C PRO A 7 5.22 9.16 51.70
N LEU A 8 4.56 10.02 50.91
CA LEU A 8 4.26 9.81 49.50
C LEU A 8 5.51 9.31 48.78
N ALA A 9 5.41 8.13 48.17
CA ALA A 9 6.22 7.80 47.01
C ALA A 9 5.51 8.39 45.79
N GLU A 10 6.00 9.52 45.31
CA GLU A 10 5.77 9.99 43.95
C GLU A 10 6.35 8.95 43.00
N ASP A 11 5.49 8.11 42.42
CA ASP A 11 5.87 7.26 41.29
C ASP A 11 5.86 8.10 40.01
N SER A 12 6.89 8.94 39.89
CA SER A 12 7.22 9.75 38.72
C SER A 12 7.82 8.88 37.60
N GLY A 13 7.09 7.83 37.20
CA GLY A 13 7.54 6.85 36.19
C GLY A 13 6.74 6.83 34.88
N SER A 14 5.60 7.52 34.78
CA SER A 14 4.62 7.26 33.71
C SER A 14 4.59 8.27 32.55
N GLN A 15 5.55 9.20 32.44
CA GLN A 15 5.46 10.30 31.45
C GLN A 15 6.48 10.24 30.29
N SER A 16 7.41 9.28 30.25
CA SER A 16 8.45 9.24 29.21
C SER A 16 8.10 8.42 27.96
N SER A 17 6.96 7.74 27.91
CA SER A 17 6.65 6.76 26.84
C SER A 17 5.82 7.27 25.65
N LEU A 18 5.40 8.54 25.64
CA LEU A 18 4.43 9.05 24.65
C LEU A 18 5.03 9.61 23.36
N SER A 19 6.35 9.83 23.30
CA SER A 19 7.01 10.35 22.10
C SER A 19 8.27 9.57 21.79
N PRO A 20 8.19 8.52 20.94
CA PRO A 20 9.38 7.83 20.50
C PRO A 20 10.33 8.80 19.79
N HIS A 21 11.57 8.88 20.28
CA HIS A 21 12.60 9.67 19.62
C HIS A 21 12.95 9.04 18.26
N TYR A 22 13.48 9.81 17.30
CA TYR A 22 13.81 9.39 15.93
C TYR A 22 14.36 7.95 15.81
N PHE A 23 15.34 7.58 16.64
CA PHE A 23 15.96 6.26 16.62
C PHE A 23 15.01 5.12 17.01
N GLN A 24 14.12 5.34 17.97
CA GLN A 24 13.10 4.35 18.36
C GLN A 24 12.10 4.13 17.23
N THR A 25 11.64 5.21 16.59
CA THR A 25 10.78 5.11 15.40
C THR A 25 11.48 4.36 14.26
N GLN A 26 12.75 4.68 14.01
CA GLN A 26 13.53 3.99 12.97
C GLN A 26 13.70 2.49 13.28
N GLN A 27 13.97 2.11 14.53
CA GLN A 27 14.04 0.71 14.96
C GLN A 27 12.71 -0.02 14.77
N ARG A 28 11.59 0.63 15.12
CA ARG A 28 10.24 0.08 14.88
C ARG A 28 9.99 -0.13 13.40
N ILE A 29 10.31 0.84 12.55
CA ILE A 29 10.19 0.73 11.09
C ILE A 29 11.01 -0.45 10.55
N ARG A 30 12.28 -0.58 10.98
CA ARG A 30 13.13 -1.73 10.58
C ARG A 30 12.50 -3.05 10.97
N SER A 31 12.11 -3.19 12.25
CA SER A 31 11.48 -4.42 12.74
C SER A 31 10.21 -4.78 11.96
N LEU A 32 9.39 -3.79 11.58
CA LEU A 32 8.21 -4.01 10.75
C LEU A 32 8.60 -4.45 9.32
N ILE A 33 9.54 -3.76 8.68
CA ILE A 33 10.02 -4.12 7.34
C ILE A 33 10.60 -5.53 7.34
N ASP A 34 11.51 -5.84 8.26
CA ASP A 34 12.11 -7.17 8.43
C ASP A 34 11.03 -8.23 8.65
N LYS A 35 10.00 -7.93 9.44
CA LYS A 35 8.91 -8.87 9.73
C LYS A 35 8.00 -9.12 8.53
N TYR A 36 7.58 -8.10 7.79
CA TYR A 36 6.53 -8.25 6.76
C TYR A 36 7.08 -8.44 5.34
N LEU A 37 8.29 -7.94 5.08
CA LEU A 37 8.99 -7.98 3.79
C LEU A 37 10.21 -8.91 3.82
N ALA A 38 10.23 -9.88 4.73
CA ALA A 38 11.15 -11.01 4.66
C ALA A 38 11.02 -11.72 3.31
N VAL A 39 12.15 -12.13 2.73
CA VAL A 39 12.23 -12.72 1.38
C VAL A 39 11.31 -13.93 1.26
N GLU A 40 11.25 -14.76 2.29
CA GLU A 40 10.40 -15.96 2.36
C GLU A 40 8.93 -15.59 2.25
N LYS A 41 8.49 -14.55 2.98
CA LYS A 41 7.09 -14.11 2.95
C LYS A 41 6.69 -13.47 1.63
N LEU A 42 7.63 -12.84 0.92
CA LEU A 42 7.38 -12.31 -0.41
C LEU A 42 7.28 -13.45 -1.44
N HIS A 43 8.10 -14.49 -1.29
CA HIS A 43 7.94 -15.73 -2.05
C HIS A 43 6.59 -16.39 -1.81
N ASP A 44 6.21 -16.62 -0.55
CA ASP A 44 4.96 -17.28 -0.19
C ASP A 44 3.74 -16.58 -0.82
N ARG A 45 3.69 -15.24 -0.73
CA ARG A 45 2.62 -14.42 -1.33
C ARG A 45 2.56 -14.52 -2.85
N LEU A 46 3.72 -14.62 -3.50
CA LEU A 46 3.78 -14.78 -4.95
C LEU A 46 3.40 -16.22 -5.36
N GLN A 47 3.79 -17.22 -4.58
CA GLN A 47 3.47 -18.64 -4.79
C GLN A 47 1.98 -18.95 -4.61
N ASP A 48 1.26 -18.14 -3.85
CA ASP A 48 -0.20 -18.25 -3.67
C ASP A 48 -0.99 -17.82 -4.93
N LEU A 49 -0.35 -17.12 -5.88
CA LEU A 49 -1.04 -16.53 -7.02
C LEU A 49 -1.74 -17.55 -7.94
N PRO A 50 -1.14 -18.69 -8.33
CA PRO A 50 -1.84 -19.72 -9.11
C PRO A 50 -3.08 -20.27 -8.39
N ILE A 51 -3.03 -20.43 -7.07
CA ILE A 51 -4.16 -20.89 -6.27
C ILE A 51 -5.29 -19.86 -6.33
N GLN A 52 -4.95 -18.57 -6.24
CA GLN A 52 -5.91 -17.48 -6.33
C GLN A 52 -6.48 -17.26 -7.74
N PHE A 53 -5.73 -17.59 -8.80
CA PHE A 53 -6.29 -17.62 -10.16
C PHE A 53 -7.39 -18.69 -10.29
N ALA A 54 -7.21 -19.84 -9.64
CA ALA A 54 -8.20 -20.91 -9.63
C ALA A 54 -9.39 -20.60 -8.70
N ASN A 55 -9.11 -20.06 -7.51
CA ASN A 55 -10.10 -19.76 -6.47
C ASN A 55 -9.85 -18.40 -5.80
N PRO A 56 -10.37 -17.29 -6.38
CA PRO A 56 -10.09 -15.94 -5.92
C PRO A 56 -10.87 -15.59 -4.63
N GLN A 57 -10.29 -15.93 -3.48
CA GLN A 57 -10.84 -15.62 -2.15
C GLN A 57 -10.04 -14.53 -1.43
N PRO A 58 -10.69 -13.48 -0.90
CA PRO A 58 -10.01 -12.44 -0.14
C PRO A 58 -9.43 -13.01 1.14
N ARG A 59 -8.25 -12.52 1.51
CA ARG A 59 -7.67 -12.85 2.82
C ARG A 59 -8.62 -12.40 3.94
N PRO A 60 -8.95 -13.28 4.91
CA PRO A 60 -9.71 -12.85 6.06
C PRO A 60 -8.84 -11.92 6.93
N TRP A 61 -9.38 -10.76 7.27
CA TRP A 61 -8.75 -9.90 8.27
C TRP A 61 -8.92 -10.50 9.67
N LYS A 62 -7.94 -10.28 10.54
CA LYS A 62 -8.09 -10.64 11.96
C LYS A 62 -9.25 -9.87 12.60
N LEU A 63 -9.77 -10.39 13.71
CA LEU A 63 -10.77 -9.67 14.50
C LEU A 63 -10.15 -8.43 15.14
N ILE A 64 -10.77 -7.27 14.92
CA ILE A 64 -10.32 -5.97 15.44
C ILE A 64 -11.28 -5.50 16.51
N ASP A 65 -10.77 -5.19 17.70
CA ASP A 65 -11.55 -4.53 18.75
C ASP A 65 -11.67 -3.02 18.47
N TRP A 66 -12.61 -2.69 17.58
CA TRP A 66 -12.85 -1.34 17.11
C TRP A 66 -13.19 -0.32 18.21
N GLN A 67 -13.71 -0.77 19.35
CA GLN A 67 -14.13 0.13 20.43
C GLN A 67 -12.94 0.60 21.29
N THR A 68 -11.80 -0.08 21.19
CA THR A 68 -10.58 0.30 21.90
C THR A 68 -9.71 1.27 21.11
N ILE A 69 -10.10 1.60 19.87
CA ILE A 69 -9.38 2.56 19.04
C ILE A 69 -9.52 3.96 19.66
N ASN A 70 -8.39 4.59 20.01
CA ASN A 70 -8.39 5.90 20.65
C ASN A 70 -7.14 6.72 20.28
N ARG A 71 -7.21 8.04 20.48
CA ARG A 71 -6.12 8.97 20.09
C ARG A 71 -4.79 8.68 20.78
N ASN A 72 -4.77 8.12 21.98
CA ASN A 72 -3.52 7.84 22.71
C ASN A 72 -2.71 6.69 22.09
N GLN A 73 -3.31 5.95 21.14
CA GLN A 73 -2.62 4.95 20.36
C GLN A 73 -1.75 5.55 19.24
N ILE A 74 -1.93 6.85 18.91
CA ILE A 74 -1.07 7.58 17.99
C ILE A 74 0.16 8.08 18.75
N ILE A 75 1.35 7.77 18.26
CA ILE A 75 2.62 8.07 18.96
C ILE A 75 3.69 8.62 18.01
N GLY A 76 4.49 9.55 18.51
CA GLY A 76 5.64 10.10 17.78
C GLY A 76 5.29 10.95 16.55
N ILE A 77 4.01 11.19 16.32
CA ILE A 77 3.47 12.16 15.35
C ILE A 77 2.28 12.90 15.96
N GLU A 78 2.07 14.13 15.50
CA GLU A 78 0.90 14.90 15.85
C GLU A 78 -0.38 14.21 15.35
N PRO A 79 -1.41 14.02 16.19
CA PRO A 79 -2.67 13.38 15.80
C PRO A 79 -3.31 14.03 14.57
N GLU A 80 -3.25 15.35 14.43
CA GLU A 80 -3.83 16.04 13.28
C GLU A 80 -3.07 15.77 11.98
N VAL A 81 -1.76 15.55 12.05
CA VAL A 81 -0.98 15.07 10.90
C VAL A 81 -1.41 13.66 10.55
N PHE A 82 -1.54 12.76 11.53
CA PHE A 82 -2.04 11.39 11.30
C PHE A 82 -3.43 11.38 10.65
N LEU A 83 -4.37 12.17 11.18
CA LEU A 83 -5.72 12.28 10.63
C LEU A 83 -5.70 12.83 9.19
N SER A 84 -4.86 13.83 8.90
CA SER A 84 -4.70 14.33 7.53
C SER A 84 -4.19 13.26 6.55
N ILE A 85 -3.33 12.34 7.04
CA ILE A 85 -2.84 11.20 6.26
C ILE A 85 -3.97 10.21 5.98
N LEU A 86 -4.80 9.89 6.98
CA LEU A 86 -5.94 9.00 6.80
C LEU A 86 -6.91 9.55 5.74
N ILE A 87 -7.20 10.86 5.79
CA ILE A 87 -8.01 11.54 4.77
C ILE A 87 -7.39 11.35 3.38
N GLY A 88 -6.08 11.57 3.29
CA GLY A 88 -5.36 11.42 2.03
C GLY A 88 -5.33 9.99 1.47
N ALA A 89 -5.22 8.99 2.35
CA ALA A 89 -5.32 7.58 2.00
C ALA A 89 -6.72 7.26 1.49
N MET A 90 -7.78 7.64 2.22
CA MET A 90 -9.17 7.45 1.80
C MET A 90 -9.46 8.03 0.41
N ASP A 91 -9.01 9.25 0.14
CA ASP A 91 -9.18 9.90 -1.17
C ASP A 91 -8.44 9.16 -2.31
N THR A 92 -7.41 8.40 -1.96
CA THR A 92 -6.62 7.60 -2.91
C THR A 92 -7.28 6.24 -3.15
N GLU A 93 -7.89 5.62 -2.14
CA GLU A 93 -8.58 4.32 -2.29
C GLU A 93 -9.99 4.44 -2.92
N ALA A 94 -10.66 5.58 -2.74
CA ALA A 94 -12.11 5.68 -2.96
C ALA A 94 -12.66 5.36 -4.37
N PRO A 95 -11.92 5.48 -5.50
CA PRO A 95 -12.45 5.06 -6.79
C PRO A 95 -11.87 3.70 -7.25
N ILE A 96 -11.72 2.74 -6.32
CA ILE A 96 -11.14 1.42 -6.56
C ILE A 96 -11.72 0.67 -7.76
N ARG A 97 -13.05 0.72 -7.97
CA ARG A 97 -13.73 0.14 -9.14
C ARG A 97 -13.10 0.62 -10.45
N GLY A 98 -12.83 1.92 -10.56
CA GLY A 98 -12.23 2.46 -11.76
C GLY A 98 -10.78 2.01 -11.93
N TYR A 99 -9.99 1.93 -10.86
CA TYR A 99 -8.59 1.49 -10.95
C TYR A 99 -8.46 0.02 -11.34
N THR A 100 -9.32 -0.83 -10.77
CA THR A 100 -9.37 -2.27 -11.06
C THR A 100 -9.84 -2.52 -12.49
N GLN A 101 -10.90 -1.85 -12.95
CA GLN A 101 -11.37 -1.98 -14.33
C GLN A 101 -10.37 -1.45 -15.36
N THR A 102 -9.75 -0.30 -15.12
CA THR A 102 -8.68 0.20 -16.01
C THR A 102 -7.52 -0.80 -16.08
N SER A 103 -7.11 -1.37 -14.94
CA SER A 103 -6.03 -2.35 -14.90
C SER A 103 -6.39 -3.66 -15.61
N ARG A 104 -7.63 -4.13 -15.45
CA ARG A 104 -8.17 -5.28 -16.21
C ARG A 104 -8.07 -5.04 -17.71
N GLN A 105 -8.46 -3.87 -18.20
CA GLN A 105 -8.42 -3.53 -19.63
C GLN A 105 -7.00 -3.56 -20.23
N TYR A 106 -5.97 -3.13 -19.48
CA TYR A 106 -4.57 -3.26 -19.93
C TYR A 106 -4.08 -4.72 -19.95
N LEU A 107 -4.63 -5.58 -19.08
CA LEU A 107 -4.21 -6.98 -18.94
C LEU A 107 -4.98 -7.94 -19.85
N GLU A 108 -6.23 -7.64 -20.19
CA GLU A 108 -7.19 -8.58 -20.79
C GLU A 108 -6.66 -9.32 -22.02
N LYS A 109 -5.95 -8.61 -22.91
CA LYS A 109 -5.39 -9.20 -24.14
C LYS A 109 -4.09 -9.96 -23.93
N LEU A 110 -3.35 -9.67 -22.86
CA LEU A 110 -1.98 -10.15 -22.65
C LEU A 110 -1.91 -11.24 -21.58
N HIS A 111 -2.77 -11.18 -20.56
CA HIS A 111 -2.81 -12.16 -19.47
C HIS A 111 -4.22 -12.23 -18.83
N PRO A 112 -5.16 -12.97 -19.44
CA PRO A 112 -6.56 -13.03 -19.00
C PRO A 112 -6.76 -13.43 -17.53
N HIS A 113 -5.95 -14.36 -17.00
CA HIS A 113 -6.01 -14.76 -15.59
C HIS A 113 -5.68 -13.61 -14.63
N MET A 114 -4.73 -12.76 -15.01
CA MET A 114 -4.34 -11.60 -14.21
C MET A 114 -5.38 -10.49 -14.37
N ALA A 115 -5.96 -10.32 -15.56
CA ALA A 115 -7.09 -9.44 -15.77
C ALA A 115 -8.27 -9.81 -14.87
N ARG A 116 -8.64 -11.10 -14.81
CA ARG A 116 -9.68 -11.61 -13.92
C ARG A 116 -9.31 -11.45 -12.45
N PHE A 117 -8.07 -11.73 -12.05
CA PHE A 117 -7.60 -11.50 -10.68
C PHE A 117 -7.77 -10.02 -10.26
N VAL A 118 -7.43 -9.09 -11.13
CA VAL A 118 -7.43 -7.64 -10.86
C VAL A 118 -8.84 -7.05 -10.86
N GLY A 119 -9.57 -7.18 -11.97
CA GLY A 119 -10.86 -6.51 -12.17
C GLY A 119 -12.02 -7.45 -12.48
N GLY A 120 -11.80 -8.76 -12.39
CA GLY A 120 -12.86 -9.75 -12.56
C GLY A 120 -13.27 -9.98 -14.01
N THR A 121 -14.48 -10.47 -14.19
CA THR A 121 -15.02 -10.87 -15.49
C THR A 121 -16.13 -9.93 -15.90
N VAL A 122 -16.13 -9.50 -17.15
CA VAL A 122 -17.20 -8.68 -17.76
C VAL A 122 -17.93 -9.49 -18.82
N GLY A 123 -19.23 -9.24 -18.97
CA GLY A 123 -20.07 -9.82 -20.02
C GLY A 123 -19.90 -9.10 -21.36
N GLU A 124 -20.57 -9.61 -22.39
CA GLU A 124 -20.55 -9.05 -23.75
C GLU A 124 -21.10 -7.62 -23.82
N ASP A 125 -21.96 -7.25 -22.88
CA ASP A 125 -22.56 -5.93 -22.69
C ASP A 125 -21.67 -4.98 -21.86
N ASN A 126 -20.43 -5.37 -21.54
CA ASN A 126 -19.51 -4.73 -20.61
C ASN A 126 -20.02 -4.63 -19.16
N ASN A 127 -21.07 -5.36 -18.78
CA ASN A 127 -21.50 -5.43 -17.39
C ASN A 127 -20.58 -6.36 -16.58
N LEU A 128 -20.31 -5.97 -15.33
CA LEU A 128 -19.46 -6.76 -14.45
C LEU A 128 -20.20 -8.01 -13.95
N LEU A 129 -19.68 -9.19 -14.29
CA LEU A 129 -20.24 -10.48 -13.88
C LEU A 129 -19.63 -10.97 -12.55
N GLU A 130 -18.31 -10.81 -12.41
CA GLU A 130 -17.58 -11.22 -11.21
C GLU A 130 -16.59 -10.12 -10.82
N LEU A 131 -16.43 -9.86 -9.52
CA LEU A 131 -15.37 -8.99 -9.01
C LEU A 131 -14.03 -9.70 -9.03
N GLY A 132 -12.97 -8.97 -9.37
CA GLY A 132 -11.60 -9.44 -9.18
C GLY A 132 -11.26 -9.63 -7.71
N LEU A 133 -10.32 -10.52 -7.40
CA LEU A 133 -9.83 -10.72 -6.05
C LEU A 133 -9.22 -9.44 -5.49
N TRP A 134 -8.35 -8.78 -6.25
CA TRP A 134 -7.73 -7.52 -5.84
C TRP A 134 -8.80 -6.49 -5.46
N GLU A 135 -9.83 -6.34 -6.30
CA GLU A 135 -10.95 -5.46 -5.99
C GLU A 135 -11.71 -5.87 -4.71
N LYS A 136 -11.94 -7.16 -4.46
CA LYS A 136 -12.61 -7.63 -3.24
C LYS A 136 -11.82 -7.23 -1.98
N GLU A 137 -10.50 -7.31 -2.03
CA GLU A 137 -9.61 -6.93 -0.92
C GLU A 137 -9.62 -5.41 -0.69
N GLU A 138 -9.35 -4.64 -1.74
CA GLU A 138 -9.26 -3.17 -1.71
C GLU A 138 -10.57 -2.48 -1.27
N ARG A 139 -11.73 -3.08 -1.54
CA ARG A 139 -13.02 -2.55 -1.07
C ARG A 139 -13.16 -2.53 0.44
N GLN A 140 -12.30 -3.22 1.19
CA GLN A 140 -12.28 -3.21 2.65
C GLN A 140 -11.54 -1.97 3.21
N HIS A 141 -10.63 -1.38 2.43
CA HIS A 141 -9.70 -0.37 2.92
C HIS A 141 -10.39 0.95 3.25
N THR A 142 -11.15 1.50 2.31
CA THR A 142 -11.87 2.77 2.52
C THR A 142 -12.84 2.69 3.72
N PRO A 143 -13.70 1.66 3.87
CA PRO A 143 -14.53 1.51 5.06
C PRO A 143 -13.73 1.42 6.37
N ALA A 144 -12.60 0.71 6.39
CA ALA A 144 -11.75 0.60 7.56
C ALA A 144 -11.16 1.96 7.96
N LEU A 145 -10.64 2.72 7.00
CA LEU A 145 -10.09 4.06 7.22
C LEU A 145 -11.15 5.05 7.70
N ILE A 146 -12.37 5.03 7.13
CA ILE A 146 -13.50 5.84 7.61
C ILE A 146 -13.81 5.49 9.07
N LYS A 147 -13.87 4.20 9.40
CA LYS A 147 -14.18 3.74 10.75
C LYS A 147 -13.11 4.17 11.75
N VAL A 148 -11.83 4.06 11.40
CA VAL A 148 -10.72 4.60 12.20
C VAL A 148 -10.88 6.10 12.42
N TYR A 149 -11.10 6.87 11.35
CA TYR A 149 -11.28 8.31 11.43
C TYR A 149 -12.43 8.67 12.38
N THR A 150 -13.59 8.02 12.23
CA THR A 150 -14.75 8.24 13.09
C THR A 150 -14.50 7.85 14.55
N GLN A 151 -13.77 6.76 14.82
CA GLN A 151 -13.40 6.40 16.21
C GLN A 151 -12.46 7.44 16.85
N LEU A 152 -11.52 7.99 16.08
CA LEU A 152 -10.54 8.95 16.59
C LEU A 152 -11.08 10.38 16.75
N THR A 153 -12.16 10.73 16.05
CA THR A 153 -12.67 12.11 15.98
C THR A 153 -14.11 12.26 16.47
N GLY A 154 -14.90 11.19 16.45
CA GLY A 154 -16.35 11.24 16.59
C GLY A 154 -17.08 11.74 15.34
N GLU A 155 -16.35 12.13 14.29
CA GLU A 155 -16.92 12.75 13.09
C GLU A 155 -17.10 11.74 11.96
N LYS A 156 -18.13 11.98 11.13
CA LYS A 156 -18.32 11.25 9.88
C LYS A 156 -17.55 11.95 8.77
N ILE A 157 -16.95 11.18 7.88
CA ILE A 157 -16.24 11.68 6.71
C ILE A 157 -16.71 10.95 5.45
N THR A 158 -16.74 11.66 4.33
CA THR A 158 -16.97 11.09 3.00
C THR A 158 -15.72 11.34 2.16
N PRO A 159 -15.05 10.28 1.67
CA PRO A 159 -13.88 10.42 0.81
C PRO A 159 -14.22 11.21 -0.45
N LYS A 160 -13.27 12.04 -0.92
CA LYS A 160 -13.42 12.76 -2.18
C LYS A 160 -13.04 11.85 -3.32
N HIS A 161 -14.04 11.39 -4.08
CA HIS A 161 -13.79 10.57 -5.26
C HIS A 161 -12.97 11.34 -6.29
N ARG A 162 -11.82 10.77 -6.65
CA ARG A 162 -10.99 11.29 -7.72
C ARG A 162 -11.47 10.74 -9.06
N THR A 163 -11.38 11.57 -10.10
CA THR A 163 -11.58 11.12 -11.47
C THR A 163 -10.51 10.09 -11.82
N VAL A 164 -10.96 8.86 -12.09
CA VAL A 164 -10.11 7.80 -12.60
C VAL A 164 -9.81 8.08 -14.07
N ARG A 165 -8.54 8.00 -14.43
CA ARG A 165 -8.17 7.98 -15.85
C ARG A 165 -8.48 6.59 -16.38
N GLY A 166 -9.33 6.53 -17.41
CA GLY A 166 -9.66 5.28 -18.09
C GLY A 166 -8.48 4.68 -18.84
N TYR A 167 -8.72 3.51 -19.43
CA TYR A 167 -7.81 2.88 -20.38
C TYR A 167 -7.54 3.80 -21.57
N LEU A 168 -6.26 3.97 -21.92
CA LEU A 168 -5.81 4.81 -23.02
C LEU A 168 -4.97 3.96 -23.97
N PRO A 169 -5.58 3.14 -24.85
CA PRO A 169 -4.84 2.27 -25.76
C PRO A 169 -3.99 3.06 -26.77
N THR A 170 -2.88 2.47 -27.17
CA THR A 170 -2.13 2.74 -28.40
C THR A 170 -1.98 1.45 -29.20
N ASP A 171 -1.30 1.54 -30.34
CA ASP A 171 -1.00 0.40 -31.21
C ASP A 171 0.01 -0.59 -30.59
N ASP A 172 0.61 -0.26 -29.44
CA ASP A 172 1.52 -1.13 -28.68
C ASP A 172 0.91 -1.49 -27.30
N PRO A 173 0.07 -2.54 -27.22
CA PRO A 173 -0.57 -2.95 -25.98
C PRO A 173 0.44 -3.43 -24.92
N TYR A 174 1.63 -3.88 -25.33
CA TYR A 174 2.66 -4.39 -24.43
C TYR A 174 3.40 -3.25 -23.72
N GLU A 175 3.78 -2.20 -24.46
CA GLU A 175 4.34 -0.98 -23.85
C GLU A 175 3.31 -0.24 -22.99
N ASP A 176 2.04 -0.29 -23.37
CA ASP A 176 0.93 0.25 -22.59
C ASP A 176 0.77 -0.48 -21.25
N LEU A 177 0.77 -1.81 -21.27
CA LEU A 177 0.76 -2.62 -20.05
C LEU A 177 2.00 -2.37 -19.20
N TYR A 178 3.19 -2.29 -19.81
CA TYR A 178 4.43 -2.00 -19.08
C TYR A 178 4.33 -0.71 -18.26
N ARG A 179 3.88 0.38 -18.89
CA ARG A 179 3.77 1.69 -18.22
C ARG A 179 2.69 1.70 -17.15
N HIS A 180 1.56 1.07 -17.43
CA HIS A 180 0.49 0.92 -16.45
C HIS A 180 0.95 0.09 -15.24
N GLY A 181 1.61 -1.04 -15.50
CA GLY A 181 2.20 -1.92 -14.49
C GLY A 181 3.21 -1.20 -13.60
N LEU A 182 4.13 -0.42 -14.17
CA LEU A 182 5.04 0.42 -13.39
C LEU A 182 4.31 1.40 -12.46
N HIS A 183 3.20 1.99 -12.93
CA HIS A 183 2.39 2.87 -12.09
C HIS A 183 1.68 2.12 -10.96
N ARG A 184 1.21 0.89 -11.20
CA ARG A 184 0.62 0.02 -10.15
C ARG A 184 1.64 -0.38 -9.11
N ILE A 185 2.78 -0.92 -9.52
CA ILE A 185 3.89 -1.25 -8.61
C ILE A 185 4.26 -0.04 -7.74
N ALA A 186 4.38 1.15 -8.32
CA ALA A 186 4.70 2.36 -7.57
C ALA A 186 3.60 2.81 -6.60
N THR A 187 2.32 2.55 -6.92
CA THR A 187 1.20 2.87 -6.04
C THR A 187 1.20 1.91 -4.84
N GLU A 188 1.28 0.60 -5.08
CA GLU A 188 1.20 -0.38 -3.99
C GLU A 188 2.46 -0.35 -3.11
N TYR A 189 3.63 -0.07 -3.70
CA TYR A 189 4.85 0.24 -2.96
C TYR A 189 4.69 1.47 -2.06
N GLY A 190 4.05 2.52 -2.59
CA GLY A 190 3.77 3.75 -1.85
C GLY A 190 2.85 3.50 -0.66
N ALA A 191 1.76 2.77 -0.88
CA ALA A 191 0.78 2.39 0.15
C ALA A 191 1.40 1.45 1.19
N THR A 192 2.14 0.42 0.77
CA THR A 192 2.94 -0.45 1.65
C THR A 192 3.84 0.35 2.58
N CYS A 193 4.64 1.28 2.04
CA CYS A 193 5.53 2.10 2.86
C CYS A 193 4.76 3.03 3.80
N LEU A 194 3.65 3.62 3.33
CA LEU A 194 2.83 4.49 4.16
C LEU A 194 2.23 3.74 5.34
N TYR A 195 1.62 2.57 5.11
CA TYR A 195 1.00 1.80 6.19
C TYR A 195 2.03 1.21 7.16
N LEU A 196 3.19 0.73 6.68
CA LEU A 196 4.29 0.33 7.57
C LEU A 196 4.81 1.50 8.42
N TRP A 197 4.91 2.70 7.85
CA TRP A 197 5.30 3.90 8.59
C TRP A 197 4.22 4.30 9.62
N LEU A 198 2.93 4.25 9.25
CA LEU A 198 1.83 4.51 10.18
C LEU A 198 1.76 3.48 11.31
N MET A 199 2.05 2.20 11.02
CA MET A 199 2.20 1.16 12.05
C MET A 199 3.33 1.49 13.03
N ALA A 200 4.44 2.06 12.57
CA ALA A 200 5.51 2.48 13.46
C ALA A 200 5.07 3.63 14.39
N HIS A 201 4.05 4.39 14.00
CA HIS A 201 3.48 5.52 14.73
C HIS A 201 2.15 5.21 15.43
N THR A 202 1.79 3.94 15.55
CA THR A 202 0.56 3.51 16.21
C THR A 202 0.79 2.31 17.13
N THR A 203 -0.18 2.03 18.00
CA THR A 203 -0.18 0.88 18.92
C THR A 203 -1.59 0.30 19.06
N GLY A 204 -1.70 -0.89 19.68
CA GLY A 204 -2.98 -1.51 20.00
C GLY A 204 -3.88 -1.75 18.78
N ALA A 205 -5.20 -1.67 18.98
CA ALA A 205 -6.19 -1.93 17.93
C ALA A 205 -6.07 -0.99 16.72
N LEU A 206 -5.53 0.23 16.88
CA LEU A 206 -5.26 1.11 15.75
C LEU A 206 -4.14 0.56 14.86
N GLN A 207 -3.07 0.06 15.47
CA GLN A 207 -1.98 -0.61 14.74
C GLN A 207 -2.48 -1.90 14.08
N ASP A 208 -3.39 -2.62 14.73
CA ASP A 208 -4.01 -3.84 14.17
C ASP A 208 -4.74 -3.57 12.85
N VAL A 209 -5.49 -2.45 12.75
CA VAL A 209 -6.14 -2.06 11.47
C VAL A 209 -5.08 -1.79 10.39
N LEU A 210 -4.04 -1.02 10.73
CA LEU A 210 -2.99 -0.65 9.78
C LEU A 210 -2.16 -1.86 9.34
N GLU A 211 -2.03 -2.87 10.21
CA GLU A 211 -1.41 -4.15 9.87
C GLU A 211 -2.18 -4.89 8.78
N GLU A 212 -3.52 -4.92 8.88
CA GLU A 212 -4.36 -5.59 7.87
C GLU A 212 -4.27 -4.89 6.51
N LEU A 213 -4.30 -3.55 6.51
CA LEU A 213 -4.08 -2.74 5.30
C LEU A 213 -2.68 -3.01 4.72
N ALA A 214 -1.63 -2.94 5.54
CA ALA A 214 -0.25 -3.17 5.09
C ALA A 214 -0.06 -4.58 4.50
N GLN A 215 -0.70 -5.60 5.09
CA GLN A 215 -0.60 -6.97 4.56
C GLN A 215 -1.22 -7.10 3.18
N ASP A 216 -2.36 -6.45 2.93
CA ASP A 216 -3.01 -6.43 1.63
C ASP A 216 -2.13 -5.70 0.60
N GLU A 217 -1.61 -4.51 0.94
CA GLU A 217 -0.72 -3.77 0.03
C GLU A 217 0.56 -4.53 -0.30
N ILE A 218 1.17 -5.18 0.68
CA ILE A 218 2.36 -6.00 0.45
C ILE A 218 2.03 -7.16 -0.48
N ASN A 219 0.87 -7.79 -0.31
CA ASN A 219 0.38 -8.85 -1.17
C ASN A 219 0.18 -8.37 -2.61
N HIS A 220 -0.47 -7.22 -2.80
CA HIS A 220 -0.69 -6.64 -4.13
C HIS A 220 0.60 -6.21 -4.79
N MET A 221 1.45 -5.47 -4.07
CA MET A 221 2.78 -5.06 -4.52
C MET A 221 3.61 -6.26 -4.96
N THR A 222 3.64 -7.33 -4.16
CA THR A 222 4.40 -8.56 -4.47
C THR A 222 3.94 -9.18 -5.79
N LYS A 223 2.63 -9.30 -5.99
CA LYS A 223 2.06 -9.91 -7.21
C LYS A 223 2.28 -9.05 -8.45
N PHE A 224 2.06 -7.73 -8.34
CA PHE A 224 2.34 -6.82 -9.46
C PHE A 224 3.84 -6.76 -9.78
N TRP A 225 4.70 -6.80 -8.76
CA TRP A 225 6.15 -6.82 -8.95
C TRP A 225 6.58 -8.11 -9.66
N GLY A 226 6.20 -9.28 -9.13
CA GLY A 226 6.53 -10.57 -9.73
C GLY A 226 6.03 -10.70 -11.17
N PHE A 227 4.80 -10.24 -11.42
CA PHE A 227 4.25 -10.18 -12.78
C PHE A 227 5.05 -9.23 -13.67
N GLY A 228 5.46 -8.07 -13.17
CA GLY A 228 6.28 -7.11 -13.90
C GLY A 228 7.64 -7.69 -14.30
N VAL A 229 8.31 -8.41 -13.39
CA VAL A 229 9.60 -9.08 -13.67
C VAL A 229 9.42 -10.19 -14.71
N TRP A 230 8.35 -10.98 -14.59
CA TRP A 230 8.05 -12.06 -15.53
C TRP A 230 7.70 -11.52 -16.92
N ALA A 231 6.77 -10.56 -16.99
CA ALA A 231 6.27 -10.03 -18.25
C ALA A 231 7.31 -9.16 -18.96
N PHE A 232 8.23 -8.50 -18.22
CA PHE A 232 9.20 -7.55 -18.74
C PHE A 232 10.63 -7.80 -18.21
N PRO A 233 11.27 -8.92 -18.54
CA PRO A 233 12.57 -9.32 -17.95
C PRO A 233 13.73 -8.38 -18.34
N ASP A 234 13.65 -7.70 -19.49
CA ASP A 234 14.70 -6.79 -19.98
C ASP A 234 14.60 -5.36 -19.39
N THR A 235 14.01 -5.21 -18.21
CA THR A 235 13.78 -3.91 -17.58
C THR A 235 14.93 -3.50 -16.67
N GLY A 236 16.09 -3.21 -17.26
CA GLY A 236 17.17 -2.55 -16.54
C GLY A 236 16.78 -1.13 -16.06
N LEU A 237 17.50 -0.60 -15.05
CA LEU A 237 17.32 0.78 -14.53
C LEU A 237 17.29 1.84 -15.65
N ILE A 238 18.00 1.60 -16.76
CA ILE A 238 18.01 2.46 -17.95
C ILE A 238 16.64 2.54 -18.61
N ARG A 239 15.90 1.42 -18.73
CA ARG A 239 14.55 1.40 -19.32
C ARG A 239 13.55 2.08 -18.40
N ILE A 240 13.62 1.83 -17.09
CA ILE A 240 12.81 2.53 -16.08
C ILE A 240 13.08 4.05 -16.14
N GLY A 241 14.35 4.46 -16.11
CA GLY A 241 14.77 5.85 -16.22
C GLY A 241 14.31 6.53 -17.51
N ARG A 242 14.45 5.85 -18.66
CA ARG A 242 13.94 6.35 -19.95
C ARG A 242 12.42 6.53 -19.95
N THR A 243 11.66 5.61 -19.35
CA THR A 243 10.20 5.73 -19.22
C THR A 243 9.80 6.89 -18.31
N LEU A 244 10.52 7.12 -17.21
CA LEU A 244 10.32 8.28 -16.34
C LEU A 244 10.66 9.62 -17.03
N ILE A 245 11.65 9.63 -17.92
CA ILE A 245 12.00 10.83 -18.73
C ILE A 245 10.97 11.08 -19.83
N LYS A 246 10.55 10.04 -20.58
CA LYS A 246 9.53 10.17 -21.64
C LYS A 246 8.19 10.67 -21.11
N THR A 247 7.83 10.31 -19.88
CA THR A 247 6.62 10.79 -19.20
C THR A 247 6.71 12.23 -18.68
N ARG A 248 7.89 12.89 -18.78
CA ARG A 248 8.13 14.28 -18.35
C ARG A 248 7.77 15.33 -19.42
N SER A 249 7.53 14.91 -20.67
CA SER A 249 7.07 15.79 -21.76
C SER A 249 5.68 16.37 -21.47
N GLN A 250 5.54 17.70 -21.55
CA GLN A 250 4.30 18.45 -21.23
C GLN A 250 3.11 18.10 -22.14
N ASN A 251 3.34 17.50 -23.31
CA ASN A 251 2.27 17.08 -24.24
C ASN A 251 1.72 15.67 -23.97
N TYR A 252 2.15 15.01 -22.88
CA TYR A 252 1.77 13.63 -22.61
C TYR A 252 0.54 13.54 -21.69
N GLN A 253 -0.63 13.19 -22.24
CA GLN A 253 -1.87 13.01 -21.47
C GLN A 253 -1.84 11.83 -20.47
N ARG A 254 -0.84 10.93 -20.54
CA ARG A 254 -0.73 9.68 -19.75
C ARG A 254 -0.09 9.87 -18.37
N ASN A 255 -0.12 8.82 -17.54
CA ASN A 255 0.31 8.86 -16.12
C ASN A 255 1.81 9.13 -15.99
N ASN A 256 2.15 10.15 -15.20
CA ASN A 256 3.53 10.47 -14.83
C ASN A 256 3.71 10.14 -13.35
N LEU A 257 4.61 9.19 -13.06
CA LEU A 257 4.91 8.69 -11.73
C LEU A 257 5.42 9.80 -10.79
N ILE A 258 6.21 10.76 -11.29
CA ILE A 258 6.65 11.94 -10.53
C ILE A 258 5.45 12.82 -10.14
N ARG A 259 4.48 12.98 -11.04
CA ARG A 259 3.26 13.74 -10.73
C ARG A 259 2.39 12.99 -9.72
N THR A 260 2.28 11.66 -9.83
CA THR A 260 1.58 10.83 -8.85
C THR A 260 2.24 10.95 -7.49
N LEU A 261 3.58 10.81 -7.40
CA LEU A 261 4.33 10.98 -6.16
C LEU A 261 4.14 12.39 -5.57
N ARG A 262 4.39 13.47 -6.34
CA ARG A 262 4.17 14.85 -5.88
C ARG A 262 2.76 15.07 -5.38
N ARG A 263 1.76 14.52 -6.08
CA ARG A 263 0.35 14.61 -5.69
C ARG A 263 0.07 13.81 -4.42
N MET A 264 0.60 12.60 -4.27
CA MET A 264 0.48 11.82 -3.03
C MET A 264 1.09 12.59 -1.87
N MET A 265 2.30 13.11 -2.01
CA MET A 265 2.93 13.96 -0.98
C MET A 265 2.09 15.19 -0.63
N ALA A 266 1.49 15.85 -1.62
CA ALA A 266 0.59 16.98 -1.38
C ALA A 266 -0.71 16.55 -0.66
N THR A 267 -1.26 15.39 -1.04
CA THR A 267 -2.47 14.83 -0.42
C THR A 267 -2.23 14.47 1.05
N LEU A 268 -1.01 14.05 1.37
CA LEU A 268 -0.55 13.74 2.72
C LEU A 268 -0.21 14.99 3.57
N ASN A 269 -0.42 16.20 3.04
CA ASN A 269 -0.04 17.47 3.69
C ASN A 269 1.44 17.52 4.10
N TRP A 270 2.33 16.99 3.26
CA TRP A 270 3.76 16.84 3.53
C TRP A 270 4.45 18.08 4.11
N ASN A 271 4.07 19.27 3.67
CA ASN A 271 4.69 20.51 4.13
C ASN A 271 4.51 20.73 5.65
N ALA A 272 3.38 20.28 6.21
CA ALA A 272 3.08 20.40 7.64
C ALA A 272 3.86 19.40 8.53
N TRP A 273 4.56 18.43 7.93
CA TRP A 273 5.24 17.39 8.70
C TRP A 273 6.55 17.89 9.29
N SER A 274 6.87 17.40 10.49
CA SER A 274 8.19 17.58 11.11
C SER A 274 9.29 16.98 10.22
N LEU A 275 10.53 17.47 10.38
CA LEU A 275 11.68 16.91 9.67
C LEU A 275 11.87 15.43 10.00
N THR A 276 11.66 15.04 11.27
CA THR A 276 11.72 13.66 11.75
C THR A 276 10.74 12.73 11.01
N ASN A 277 9.50 13.17 10.78
CA ASN A 277 8.50 12.37 10.09
C ASN A 277 8.85 12.23 8.60
N LYS A 278 9.35 13.31 7.99
CA LYS A 278 9.84 13.28 6.61
C LYS A 278 11.00 12.31 6.44
N THR A 279 11.99 12.37 7.33
CA THR A 279 13.19 11.54 7.24
C THR A 279 12.89 10.07 7.55
N THR A 280 12.02 9.77 8.50
CA THR A 280 11.59 8.39 8.80
C THR A 280 10.73 7.79 7.68
N LEU A 281 9.88 8.56 7.01
CA LEU A 281 9.18 8.07 5.82
C LEU A 281 10.15 7.79 4.67
N LEU A 282 11.10 8.69 4.42
CA LEU A 282 12.16 8.45 3.42
C LEU A 282 13.00 7.22 3.76
N PHE A 283 13.32 7.02 5.03
CA PHE A 283 13.97 5.80 5.52
C PHE A 283 13.12 4.55 5.26
N THR A 284 11.80 4.63 5.45
CA THR A 284 10.87 3.53 5.16
C THR A 284 10.93 3.16 3.67
N PHE A 285 10.87 4.16 2.78
CA PHE A 285 11.01 3.93 1.34
C PHE A 285 12.34 3.24 1.00
N THR A 286 13.47 3.81 1.43
CA THR A 286 14.79 3.27 1.05
C THR A 286 15.02 1.87 1.58
N HIS A 287 14.58 1.59 2.82
CA HIS A 287 14.76 0.29 3.43
C HIS A 287 13.82 -0.78 2.84
N THR A 288 12.55 -0.44 2.60
CA THR A 288 11.63 -1.33 1.86
C THR A 288 12.17 -1.67 0.47
N MET A 289 12.68 -0.69 -0.28
CA MET A 289 13.28 -0.92 -1.59
C MET A 289 14.48 -1.87 -1.53
N HIS A 290 15.31 -1.77 -0.48
CA HIS A 290 16.43 -2.70 -0.29
C HIS A 290 15.96 -4.16 -0.13
N HIS A 291 14.90 -4.40 0.64
CA HIS A 291 14.30 -5.73 0.77
C HIS A 291 13.74 -6.22 -0.56
N LEU A 292 13.02 -5.35 -1.29
CA LEU A 292 12.47 -5.68 -2.60
C LEU A 292 13.57 -5.98 -3.62
N TRP A 293 14.69 -5.27 -3.61
CA TRP A 293 15.83 -5.60 -4.47
C TRP A 293 16.48 -6.93 -4.12
N THR A 294 16.63 -7.21 -2.82
CA THR A 294 17.18 -8.49 -2.36
C THR A 294 16.30 -9.65 -2.80
N TRP A 295 14.98 -9.53 -2.60
CA TRP A 295 14.00 -10.49 -3.09
C TRP A 295 13.94 -10.55 -4.63
N ASN A 296 14.00 -9.42 -5.33
CA ASN A 296 13.98 -9.40 -6.80
C ASN A 296 15.12 -10.26 -7.39
N ASN A 297 16.29 -10.26 -6.75
CA ASN A 297 17.44 -11.05 -7.19
C ASN A 297 17.22 -12.57 -7.04
N THR A 298 16.20 -13.02 -6.30
CA THR A 298 15.83 -14.45 -6.19
C THR A 298 14.77 -14.87 -7.21
N LEU A 299 14.13 -13.93 -7.92
CA LEU A 299 13.07 -14.18 -8.89
C LEU A 299 13.63 -14.65 -10.25
N THR A 300 14.05 -15.91 -10.32
CA THR A 300 14.58 -16.49 -11.58
C THR A 300 13.49 -16.61 -12.65
N PRO A 301 13.83 -16.53 -13.95
CA PRO A 301 12.87 -16.75 -15.03
C PRO A 301 12.14 -18.09 -14.91
N LYS A 302 12.88 -19.17 -14.61
CA LYS A 302 12.31 -20.52 -14.43
C LYS A 302 11.28 -20.54 -13.30
N TYR A 303 11.57 -19.91 -12.17
CA TYR A 303 10.63 -19.83 -11.06
C TYR A 303 9.36 -19.06 -11.45
N LEU A 304 9.50 -17.88 -12.04
CA LEU A 304 8.36 -17.06 -12.45
C LEU A 304 7.51 -17.74 -13.52
N GLN A 305 8.13 -18.50 -14.42
CA GLN A 305 7.46 -19.30 -15.43
C GLN A 305 6.43 -20.25 -14.80
N THR A 306 6.80 -20.93 -13.71
CA THR A 306 5.88 -21.85 -13.00
C THR A 306 4.68 -21.18 -12.36
N LEU A 307 4.71 -19.85 -12.19
CA LEU A 307 3.67 -19.08 -11.52
C LEU A 307 2.72 -18.38 -12.49
N PHE A 308 3.23 -17.97 -13.66
CA PHE A 308 2.49 -17.13 -14.60
C PHE A 308 2.17 -17.82 -15.92
N GLU A 309 2.91 -18.87 -16.32
CA GLU A 309 2.51 -19.66 -17.47
C GLU A 309 1.48 -20.71 -17.07
N THR A 310 0.27 -20.58 -17.61
CA THR A 310 -0.72 -21.65 -17.57
C THR A 310 -0.21 -22.85 -18.38
N PRO A 311 -0.36 -24.10 -17.88
CA PRO A 311 -0.28 -25.27 -18.75
C PRO A 311 -1.27 -25.08 -19.91
N GLN A 312 -0.80 -25.28 -21.14
CA GLN A 312 -1.65 -25.32 -22.32
C GLN A 312 -2.70 -26.42 -22.21
#